data_AF-A0A2K8QTY6-F1
#
_entry.id   AF-A0A2K8QTY6-F1
#
_cell.length_a   1.000
_cell.length_b   1.000
_cell.length_c   1.000
_cell.angle_alpha   90.00
_cell.angle_beta   90.00
_cell.angle_gamma   90.00
#
_symmetry.space_group_name_H-M   'P 1'
#
loop_
_entity.id
_entity.type
_entity.pdbx_description
1 polymer ?
#
loop_
_entity_poly.entity_id
_entity_poly.type
_entity_poly.pdbx_seq_one_letter_code
_entity_poly.pdbx_strand_id
1 'polypeptide(L)'
;MGIFDKLLGGHHGKGHHGHHHSNEHHSSHGSYPTGNNAGVSCPNCRSLHAPTARFCQQCGTSLVPAVCPQCSTSVQAGAKFCGQCGNAII
;
A
#
# COMPACT_ATOMS: atom_id res chain seq x y z
N MET A 1 -26.09 65.73 4.63
CA MET A 1 -26.00 64.31 4.25
C MET A 1 -24.64 63.78 4.68
N GLY A 2 -24.57 62.72 5.50
CA GLY A 2 -23.32 62.03 5.84
C GLY A 2 -23.18 61.58 7.29
N ILE A 3 -24.11 60.73 7.75
CA ILE A 3 -24.15 60.13 9.11
C ILE A 3 -23.47 58.75 9.21
N PHE A 4 -22.59 58.34 8.28
CA PHE A 4 -22.11 56.95 8.25
C PHE A 4 -20.66 56.78 7.84
N ASP A 5 -19.70 57.35 8.56
CA ASP A 5 -18.29 56.98 8.31
C ASP A 5 -17.35 57.27 9.49
N LYS A 6 -17.28 56.34 10.46
CA LYS A 6 -16.05 55.88 11.17
C LYS A 6 -16.39 54.99 12.37
N LEU A 7 -16.71 53.72 12.09
CA LEU A 7 -16.99 52.68 13.10
C LEU A 7 -15.90 51.59 13.15
N LEU A 8 -14.71 51.81 12.59
CA LEU A 8 -13.69 50.76 12.44
C LEU A 8 -12.28 51.25 12.82
N GLY A 9 -12.16 51.98 13.92
CA GLY A 9 -10.87 52.49 14.40
C GLY A 9 -10.49 51.95 15.79
N GLY A 10 -9.68 50.88 15.83
CA GLY A 10 -8.77 50.63 16.95
C GLY A 10 -8.90 49.29 17.69
N HIS A 11 -8.12 48.29 17.30
CA HIS A 11 -7.75 47.17 18.16
C HIS A 11 -6.24 47.09 18.29
N HIS A 12 -5.70 47.65 19.38
CA HIS A 12 -4.30 47.50 19.79
C HIS A 12 -4.22 46.57 21.00
N GLY A 13 -3.43 45.48 20.89
CA GLY A 13 -3.06 44.59 22.00
C GLY A 13 -2.45 43.30 21.46
N LYS A 14 -1.15 43.26 21.11
CA LYS A 14 0.01 42.96 21.96
C LYS A 14 0.06 41.48 22.41
N GLY A 15 0.95 40.70 21.79
CA GLY A 15 1.35 39.35 22.23
C GLY A 15 2.48 38.78 21.36
N HIS A 16 3.70 38.70 21.92
CA HIS A 16 4.89 38.12 21.31
C HIS A 16 5.18 36.76 21.92
N HIS A 17 5.03 35.66 21.18
CA HIS A 17 5.79 34.42 21.42
C HIS A 17 5.82 33.59 20.14
N GLY A 18 7.01 33.41 19.57
CA GLY A 18 7.22 32.46 18.49
C GLY A 18 6.98 31.02 18.95
N HIS A 19 6.85 30.11 18.00
CA HIS A 19 7.86 29.10 17.70
C HIS A 19 7.22 27.88 16.99
N HIS A 20 8.02 27.32 16.07
CA HIS A 20 7.99 25.96 15.53
C HIS A 20 6.96 25.64 14.43
N HIS A 21 7.53 25.36 13.26
CA HIS A 21 6.92 24.65 12.15
C HIS A 21 6.42 23.27 12.60
N SER A 22 5.16 22.96 12.32
CA SER A 22 4.72 21.59 12.07
C SER A 22 3.87 21.58 10.81
N ASN A 23 4.56 21.40 9.69
CA ASN A 23 3.95 20.94 8.46
C ASN A 23 3.41 19.53 8.72
N GLU A 24 2.20 19.45 9.25
CA GLU A 24 1.50 18.20 9.54
C GLU A 24 0.95 17.61 8.24
N HIS A 25 1.87 17.17 7.38
CA HIS A 25 1.58 16.12 6.43
C HIS A 25 1.31 14.83 7.22
N HIS A 26 0.04 14.59 7.56
CA HIS A 26 -0.41 13.23 7.86
C HIS A 26 -0.43 12.43 6.55
N SER A 27 0.77 12.12 6.07
CA SER A 27 1.00 11.13 5.04
C SER A 27 0.55 9.80 5.61
N SER A 28 -0.60 9.35 5.11
CA SER A 28 -0.91 7.97 4.74
C SER A 28 0.17 6.95 5.14
N HIS A 29 0.21 6.58 6.43
CA HIS A 29 0.78 5.30 6.81
C HIS A 29 -0.34 4.30 6.61
N GLY A 30 -0.37 3.75 5.38
CA GLY A 30 -1.18 2.59 5.04
C GLY A 30 -0.92 1.50 6.07
N SER A 31 -1.91 1.28 6.93
CA SER A 31 -1.96 0.14 7.82
C SER A 31 -2.23 -1.09 6.96
N TYR A 32 -1.17 -1.67 6.40
CA TYR A 32 -1.19 -3.10 6.10
C TYR A 32 -1.02 -3.80 7.45
N PRO A 33 -2.07 -4.45 8.01
CA PRO A 33 -1.82 -5.40 9.08
C PRO A 33 -0.91 -6.48 8.51
N THR A 34 0.33 -6.52 9.00
CA THR A 34 1.24 -7.67 8.88
C THR A 34 0.60 -8.82 9.66
N GLY A 35 -0.44 -9.39 9.08
CA GLY A 35 -0.99 -10.66 9.48
C GLY A 35 -0.08 -11.74 8.93
N ASN A 36 0.95 -12.08 9.70
CA ASN A 36 1.78 -13.26 9.47
C ASN A 36 0.96 -14.52 9.80
N ASN A 37 -0.15 -14.71 9.10
CA ASN A 37 -0.71 -16.03 8.88
C ASN A 37 0.19 -16.65 7.82
N ALA A 38 0.97 -17.66 8.20
CA ALA A 38 1.90 -18.38 7.33
C ALA A 38 1.18 -19.20 6.24
N GLY A 39 0.24 -18.58 5.52
CA GLY A 39 -0.55 -19.14 4.45
C GLY A 39 -0.28 -18.40 3.14
N VAL A 40 -0.30 -19.13 2.04
CA VAL A 40 -0.13 -18.57 0.70
C VAL A 40 -1.47 -17.99 0.24
N SER A 41 -1.48 -16.71 -0.12
CA SER A 41 -2.65 -16.08 -0.72
C SER A 41 -2.71 -16.38 -2.21
N CYS A 42 -3.88 -16.79 -2.69
CA CYS A 42 -4.08 -16.98 -4.12
C CYS A 42 -3.95 -15.65 -4.87
N PRO A 43 -3.10 -15.54 -5.91
CA PRO A 43 -2.98 -14.30 -6.67
C PRO A 43 -4.20 -14.00 -7.55
N ASN A 44 -5.04 -15.01 -7.82
CA ASN A 44 -6.22 -14.87 -8.67
C ASN A 44 -7.46 -14.47 -7.85
N CYS A 45 -7.84 -15.28 -6.85
CA CYS A 45 -9.07 -15.06 -6.07
C CYS A 45 -8.83 -14.49 -4.66
N ARG A 46 -7.58 -14.24 -4.27
CA ARG A 46 -7.17 -13.69 -2.97
C ARG A 46 -7.51 -14.56 -1.73
N SER A 47 -8.01 -15.78 -1.93
CA SER A 47 -8.25 -16.72 -0.83
C SER A 47 -6.96 -17.15 -0.13
N LEU A 48 -7.01 -17.32 1.18
CA LEU A 48 -5.88 -17.77 2.00
C LEU A 48 -5.83 -19.30 2.02
N HIS A 49 -4.67 -19.90 1.74
CA HIS A 49 -4.47 -21.34 1.75
C HIS A 49 -3.27 -21.75 2.62
N ALA A 50 -3.24 -23.02 3.02
CA ALA A 50 -2.08 -23.59 3.69
C ALA A 50 -0.81 -23.43 2.82
N PRO A 51 0.37 -23.21 3.41
CA PRO A 51 1.62 -23.00 2.67
C PRO A 51 2.05 -24.25 1.87
N THR A 52 1.51 -25.42 2.21
CA THR A 52 1.72 -26.69 1.52
C THR A 52 0.68 -26.95 0.42
N ALA A 53 -0.32 -26.08 0.24
CA ALA A 53 -1.35 -26.23 -0.76
C ALA A 53 -0.75 -26.09 -2.16
N ARG A 54 -0.95 -27.11 -3.01
CA ARG A 54 -0.44 -27.10 -4.38
C ARG A 54 -1.28 -26.26 -5.35
N PHE A 55 -2.59 -26.21 -5.09
CA PHE A 55 -3.59 -25.55 -5.91
C PHE A 55 -4.59 -24.81 -5.03
N CYS A 56 -5.18 -23.76 -5.56
CA CYS A 56 -6.25 -23.02 -4.90
C CYS A 56 -7.55 -23.84 -4.96
N GLN A 57 -8.10 -24.18 -3.78
CA GLN A 57 -9.38 -24.90 -3.66
C GLN A 57 -10.62 -24.08 -4.02
N GLN A 58 -10.44 -22.82 -4.45
CA GLN A 58 -11.53 -21.93 -4.86
C GLN A 58 -11.53 -21.67 -6.37
N CYS A 59 -10.36 -21.50 -6.98
CA CYS A 59 -10.23 -21.15 -8.41
C CYS A 59 -9.32 -22.08 -9.23
N GLY A 60 -8.64 -23.05 -8.60
CA GLY A 60 -7.76 -24.00 -9.30
C GLY A 60 -6.37 -23.46 -9.67
N THR A 61 -6.04 -22.21 -9.35
CA THR A 61 -4.70 -21.63 -9.62
C THR A 61 -3.59 -22.37 -8.87
N SER A 62 -2.48 -22.68 -9.53
CA SER A 62 -1.28 -23.26 -8.91
C SER A 62 -0.65 -22.32 -7.88
N LEU A 63 -0.47 -22.83 -6.67
CA LEU A 63 0.13 -22.13 -5.53
C LEU A 63 1.56 -22.64 -5.22
N VAL A 64 2.08 -23.56 -6.03
CA VAL A 64 3.48 -24.01 -5.93
C VAL A 64 4.42 -23.05 -6.67
N PRO A 65 5.60 -22.76 -6.12
CA PRO A 65 6.65 -22.08 -6.86
C PRO A 65 7.15 -22.97 -8.02
N ALA A 66 7.27 -22.36 -9.20
CA ALA A 66 7.74 -23.03 -10.40
C ALA A 66 9.20 -22.65 -10.70
N VAL A 67 9.89 -23.45 -11.50
CA VAL A 67 11.22 -23.12 -12.00
C VAL A 67 11.08 -22.58 -13.41
N CYS A 68 11.72 -21.45 -13.71
CA CYS A 68 11.73 -20.91 -15.05
C CYS A 68 12.49 -21.85 -16.00
N PRO A 69 11.90 -22.30 -17.12
CA PRO A 69 12.56 -23.22 -18.05
C PRO A 69 13.68 -22.56 -18.87
N GLN A 70 13.81 -21.22 -18.84
CA GLN A 70 14.84 -20.50 -19.60
C GLN A 70 16.07 -20.16 -18.77
N CYS A 71 15.87 -19.69 -17.53
CA CYS A 71 16.97 -19.26 -16.67
C CYS A 71 17.15 -20.14 -15.42
N SER A 72 16.35 -21.19 -15.27
CA SER A 72 16.36 -22.10 -14.12
C SER A 72 16.17 -21.43 -12.75
N THR A 73 15.66 -20.20 -12.72
CA THR A 73 15.39 -19.49 -11.47
C THR A 73 14.05 -19.91 -10.87
N SER A 74 13.99 -20.04 -9.54
CA SER A 74 12.75 -20.22 -8.79
C SER A 74 11.86 -18.99 -8.91
N VAL A 75 10.61 -19.19 -9.32
CA VAL A 75 9.63 -18.12 -9.49
C VAL A 75 8.46 -18.33 -8.54
N GLN A 76 7.92 -17.22 -8.03
CA GLN A 76 6.81 -17.25 -7.10
C GLN A 76 5.59 -18.00 -7.66
N ALA A 77 4.85 -18.60 -6.74
CA ALA A 77 3.58 -19.26 -7.00
C ALA A 77 2.61 -18.34 -7.77
N GLY A 78 2.09 -18.85 -8.89
CA GLY A 78 1.14 -18.13 -9.75
C GLY A 78 1.75 -16.98 -10.58
N ALA A 79 3.09 -16.87 -10.65
CA ALA A 79 3.74 -15.95 -11.56
C ALA A 79 3.54 -16.39 -13.02
N LYS A 80 3.05 -15.46 -13.86
CA LYS A 80 2.89 -15.68 -15.31
C LYS A 80 4.21 -15.54 -16.08
N PHE A 81 5.11 -14.72 -15.55
CA PHE A 81 6.38 -14.35 -16.16
C PHE A 81 7.51 -14.46 -15.14
N CYS A 82 8.72 -14.75 -15.62
CA CYS A 82 9.90 -14.78 -14.79
C CYS A 82 10.38 -13.36 -14.49
N GLY A 83 10.50 -13.01 -13.20
CA GLY A 83 11.06 -11.72 -12.78
C GLY A 83 12.57 -11.57 -13.00
N GLN A 84 13.26 -12.61 -13.49
CA GLN A 84 14.69 -12.53 -13.83
C GLN A 84 14.93 -12.37 -15.33
N CYS A 85 14.30 -13.20 -16.16
CA CYS A 85 14.52 -13.18 -17.61
C CYS A 85 13.34 -12.64 -18.43
N GLY A 86 12.19 -12.35 -17.79
CA GLY A 86 10.98 -11.85 -18.47
C GLY A 86 10.19 -12.92 -19.23
N ASN A 87 10.68 -14.15 -19.33
CA ASN A 87 10.03 -15.18 -20.14
C ASN A 87 8.76 -15.72 -19.47
N ALA A 88 7.78 -16.10 -20.29
CA ALA A 88 6.57 -16.77 -19.83
C ALA A 88 6.89 -18.16 -19.23
N ILE A 89 6.17 -18.52 -18.17
CA ILE A 89 6.35 -19.77 -17.42
C ILE A 89 5.07 -20.62 -17.39
N ILE A 90 3.96 -20.05 -17.87
CA ILE A 90 2.64 -20.67 -17.88
C ILE A 90 2.21 -21.06 -19.28
#